data_AF-A0A2L2XDZ3-F1
#
_entry.id   AF-A0A2L2XDZ3-F1
#
_cell.length_a   1.000
_cell.length_b   1.000
_cell.length_c   1.000
_cell.angle_alpha   90.00
_cell.angle_beta   90.00
_cell.angle_gamma   90.00
#
_symmetry.space_group_name_H-M   'P 1'
#
loop_
_entity.id
_entity.type
_entity.pdbx_description
1 polymer ?
#
loop_
_entity_poly.entity_id
_entity_poly.type
_entity_poly.pdbx_seq_one_letter_code
_entity_poly.pdbx_strand_id
1 'polypeptide(L)'
;MKKIVIAGRNDSGKSTIVGELYRGLKAKEYQPLAVGSGIQDEKPYLHKGIDVTYLTVAVPEPGMDVVSDVERVIRSHVNQIQEKNRLIQHARRALEELNKVRSVLELGNLSQRDIPDISTLPDVVLIEAVGINDGYKSAECRNLADILVSVIPAGIKGEIIMEQGSILLDEADIIVVTKIDETPRDVSNTTIKLLQRIYRHKPIIPAVATQGIHMELVLEEVVKRLNEPVFLLDNAQPQAKVVISKEKGTV
;
A
#
# COMPACT_ATOMS: atom_id res chain seq x y z
N MET A 1 -3.44 1.11 11.37
CA MET A 1 -3.55 1.50 9.96
C MET A 1 -2.99 0.37 9.14
N LYS A 2 -3.75 -0.14 8.16
CA LYS A 2 -3.30 -1.27 7.32
C LYS A 2 -2.35 -0.76 6.24
N LYS A 3 -1.22 -1.41 6.03
CA LYS A 3 -0.19 -1.02 5.06
C LYS A 3 -0.22 -1.95 3.85
N ILE A 4 -0.52 -1.38 2.70
CA ILE A 4 -0.47 -2.07 1.41
C ILE A 4 0.80 -1.60 0.71
N VAL A 5 1.73 -2.51 0.47
CA VAL A 5 2.98 -2.20 -0.22
C VAL A 5 2.86 -2.63 -1.68
N ILE A 6 3.07 -1.69 -2.59
CA ILE A 6 3.06 -1.91 -4.03
C ILE A 6 4.52 -1.93 -4.49
N ALA A 7 5.03 -3.14 -4.73
CA ALA A 7 6.41 -3.39 -5.13
C ALA A 7 6.48 -3.94 -6.56
N GLY A 8 7.65 -3.84 -7.18
CA GLY A 8 7.84 -4.25 -8.57
C GLY A 8 8.99 -3.52 -9.23
N ARG A 9 9.42 -4.02 -10.38
CA ARG A 9 10.52 -3.43 -11.15
C ARG A 9 10.25 -2.00 -11.60
N ASN A 10 11.30 -1.26 -11.92
CA ASN A 10 11.16 0.04 -12.60
C ASN A 10 10.30 -0.11 -13.86
N ASP A 11 9.46 0.89 -14.11
CA ASP A 11 8.56 0.92 -15.26
C ASP A 11 7.56 -0.27 -15.32
N SER A 12 7.27 -0.94 -14.20
CA SER A 12 6.18 -1.94 -14.15
C SER A 12 4.78 -1.34 -14.03
N GLY A 13 4.67 -0.01 -13.92
CA GLY A 13 3.38 0.67 -13.74
C GLY A 13 2.91 0.82 -12.28
N LYS A 14 3.80 0.64 -11.29
CA LYS A 14 3.50 0.77 -9.85
C LYS A 14 2.72 2.02 -9.50
N SER A 15 3.19 3.18 -9.95
CA SER A 15 2.56 4.47 -9.63
C SER A 15 1.10 4.47 -10.12
N THR A 16 0.83 4.00 -11.34
CA THR A 16 -0.53 3.91 -11.88
C THR A 16 -1.41 2.96 -11.06
N ILE A 17 -0.88 1.83 -10.60
CA ILE A 17 -1.59 0.91 -9.70
C ILE A 17 -1.93 1.60 -8.38
N VAL A 18 -1.00 2.34 -7.78
CA VAL A 18 -1.23 3.11 -6.55
C VAL A 18 -2.37 4.10 -6.73
N GLY A 19 -2.38 4.86 -7.83
CA GLY A 19 -3.45 5.82 -8.11
C GLY A 19 -4.83 5.18 -8.28
N GLU A 20 -4.91 4.07 -9.03
CA GLU A 20 -6.18 3.35 -9.23
C GLU A 20 -6.68 2.69 -7.93
N LEU A 21 -5.79 2.10 -7.12
CA LEU A 21 -6.13 1.58 -5.80
C LEU A 21 -6.58 2.70 -4.84
N TYR A 22 -5.92 3.86 -4.88
CA TYR A 22 -6.31 5.00 -4.06
C TYR A 22 -7.75 5.44 -4.37
N ARG A 23 -8.06 5.63 -5.66
CA ARG A 23 -9.40 5.98 -6.12
C ARG A 23 -10.42 4.90 -5.74
N GLY A 24 -10.09 3.63 -5.97
CA GLY A 24 -10.94 2.50 -5.65
C GLY A 24 -11.26 2.40 -4.15
N LEU A 25 -10.25 2.54 -3.29
CA LEU A 25 -10.41 2.53 -1.84
C LEU A 25 -11.27 3.71 -1.35
N LYS A 26 -11.05 4.92 -1.87
CA LYS A 26 -11.92 6.08 -1.59
C LYS A 26 -13.38 5.81 -1.98
N ALA A 27 -13.62 5.17 -3.12
CA ALA A 27 -14.97 4.81 -3.57
C ALA A 27 -15.64 3.74 -2.68
N LYS A 28 -14.85 2.94 -1.95
CA LYS A 28 -15.31 1.98 -0.92
C LYS A 28 -15.25 2.58 0.50
N GLU A 29 -15.24 3.91 0.61
CA GLU A 29 -15.29 4.68 1.87
C GLU A 29 -14.06 4.58 2.79
N TYR A 30 -12.97 3.95 2.35
CA TYR A 30 -11.69 4.00 3.06
C TYR A 30 -11.06 5.40 2.99
N GLN A 31 -10.14 5.66 3.92
CA GLN A 31 -9.30 6.86 3.95
C GLN A 31 -7.84 6.50 3.64
N PRO A 32 -7.50 6.26 2.36
CA PRO A 32 -6.14 5.96 1.97
C PRO A 32 -5.21 7.16 2.11
N LEU A 33 -3.97 6.87 2.54
CA LEU A 33 -2.81 7.75 2.51
C LEU A 33 -1.77 7.14 1.57
N ALA A 34 -1.29 7.86 0.56
CA ALA A 34 -0.23 7.37 -0.30
C ALA A 34 1.14 7.83 0.22
N VAL A 35 2.14 6.96 0.15
CA VAL A 35 3.52 7.24 0.55
C VAL A 35 4.47 6.63 -0.48
N GLY A 36 5.50 7.35 -0.87
CA GLY A 36 6.53 6.82 -1.76
C GLY A 36 7.61 7.84 -2.04
N SER A 37 8.53 7.54 -2.95
CA SER A 37 9.55 8.50 -3.38
C SER A 37 9.30 9.06 -4.78
N GLY A 38 9.98 10.15 -5.10
CA GLY A 38 9.79 10.94 -6.32
C GLY A 38 8.87 12.16 -6.10
N ILE A 39 8.88 13.08 -7.05
CA ILE A 39 8.04 14.26 -7.02
C ILE A 39 6.60 13.83 -7.35
N GLN A 40 5.64 14.25 -6.53
CA GLN A 40 4.21 13.93 -6.73
C GLN A 40 3.76 14.30 -8.15
N ASP A 41 4.16 15.47 -8.64
CA ASP A 41 3.79 16.03 -9.95
C ASP A 41 4.23 15.21 -11.17
N GLU A 42 5.15 14.27 -11.00
CA GLU A 42 5.62 13.38 -12.07
C GLU A 42 4.80 12.07 -12.14
N LYS A 43 3.79 11.91 -11.27
CA LYS A 43 3.04 10.66 -11.15
C LYS A 43 1.91 10.59 -12.21
N PRO A 44 1.86 9.54 -13.06
CA PRO A 44 0.94 9.45 -14.19
C PRO A 44 -0.55 9.54 -13.84
N TYR A 45 -0.93 9.21 -12.60
CA TYR A 45 -2.33 9.22 -12.16
C TYR A 45 -2.86 10.60 -11.77
N LEU A 46 -2.00 11.59 -11.54
CA LEU A 46 -2.45 12.98 -11.31
C LEU A 46 -3.11 13.56 -12.57
N HIS A 47 -2.64 13.16 -13.75
CA HIS A 47 -3.27 13.54 -15.03
C HIS A 47 -4.68 12.97 -15.19
N LYS A 48 -5.09 12.00 -14.36
CA LYS A 48 -6.45 11.46 -14.31
C LYS A 48 -7.34 12.14 -13.27
N GLY A 49 -6.93 13.29 -12.72
CA GLY A 49 -7.70 14.08 -11.75
C GLY A 49 -7.90 13.38 -10.41
N ILE A 50 -7.04 12.43 -10.03
CA ILE A 50 -7.10 11.77 -8.72
C ILE A 50 -6.44 12.70 -7.71
N ASP A 51 -7.23 13.25 -6.79
CA ASP A 51 -6.71 13.99 -5.65
C ASP A 51 -6.18 13.01 -4.60
N VAL A 52 -4.85 12.91 -4.54
CA VAL A 52 -4.15 11.97 -3.68
C VAL A 52 -3.36 12.75 -2.63
N THR A 53 -3.60 12.46 -1.36
CA THR A 53 -2.65 12.83 -0.30
C THR A 53 -1.43 11.93 -0.42
N TYR A 54 -0.36 12.44 -1.03
CA TYR A 54 0.89 11.72 -1.24
C TYR A 54 2.00 12.29 -0.37
N LEU A 55 2.60 11.46 0.45
CA LEU A 55 3.76 11.83 1.26
C LEU A 55 5.04 11.35 0.58
N THR A 56 5.91 12.30 0.28
CA THR A 56 7.20 12.00 -0.32
C THR A 56 8.23 11.65 0.77
N VAL A 57 8.87 10.50 0.60
CA VAL A 57 10.10 10.14 1.31
C VAL A 57 11.29 10.29 0.35
N ALA A 58 12.40 10.84 0.84
CA ALA A 58 13.63 10.89 0.08
C ALA A 58 14.07 9.46 -0.27
N VAL A 59 14.67 9.26 -1.45
CA VAL A 59 15.26 7.96 -1.81
C VAL A 59 16.46 7.74 -0.89
N PRO A 60 16.42 6.75 0.01
CA PRO A 60 17.51 6.52 0.94
C PRO A 60 18.63 5.74 0.23
N GLU A 61 19.87 5.97 0.67
CA GLU A 61 21.03 5.23 0.16
C GLU A 61 20.86 3.69 0.37
N PRO A 62 21.56 2.86 -0.43
CA PRO A 62 21.59 1.41 -0.19
C PRO A 62 22.03 1.10 1.25
N GLY A 63 21.33 0.20 1.94
CA GLY A 63 21.62 -0.18 3.34
C GLY A 63 20.99 0.73 4.41
N MET A 64 20.37 1.85 4.04
CA MET A 64 19.63 2.71 4.97
C MET A 64 18.20 2.21 5.19
N ASP A 65 17.73 2.32 6.44
CA ASP A 65 16.41 1.87 6.91
C ASP A 65 15.28 2.75 6.36
N VAL A 66 14.60 2.23 5.34
CA VAL A 66 13.45 2.87 4.68
C VAL A 66 12.18 2.74 5.52
N VAL A 67 12.08 1.68 6.32
CA VAL A 67 10.89 1.34 7.09
C VAL A 67 10.66 2.41 8.15
N SER A 68 11.71 2.74 8.92
CA SER A 68 11.62 3.78 9.95
C SER A 68 11.26 5.16 9.37
N ASP A 69 11.80 5.51 8.19
CA ASP A 69 11.48 6.78 7.54
C ASP A 69 10.03 6.86 7.05
N VAL A 70 9.53 5.78 6.43
CA VAL A 70 8.12 5.69 6.03
C VAL A 70 7.21 5.79 7.24
N GLU A 71 7.50 5.06 8.33
CA GLU A 71 6.71 5.15 9.55
C GLU A 71 6.74 6.52 10.21
N ARG A 72 7.91 7.17 10.22
CA ARG A 72 8.08 8.52 10.75
C ARG A 72 7.23 9.53 9.99
N VAL A 73 7.23 9.46 8.66
CA VAL A 73 6.45 10.36 7.80
C VAL A 73 4.95 10.12 7.97
N ILE A 74 4.49 8.86 8.03
CA ILE A 74 3.10 8.52 8.32
C ILE A 74 2.67 9.08 9.67
N ARG A 75 3.48 8.86 10.72
CA ARG A 75 3.18 9.33 12.08
C ARG A 75 3.14 10.85 12.16
N SER A 76 4.09 11.53 11.52
CA SER A 76 4.13 12.99 11.46
C SER A 76 2.85 13.55 10.83
N HIS A 77 2.41 12.98 9.71
CA HIS A 77 1.20 13.40 9.03
C HIS A 77 -0.07 13.15 9.87
N VAL A 78 -0.17 11.98 10.51
CA VAL A 78 -1.29 11.67 11.43
C VAL A 78 -1.34 12.66 12.58
N ASN A 79 -0.19 12.99 13.18
CA ASN A 79 -0.12 13.96 14.27
C ASN A 79 -0.57 15.36 13.82
N GLN A 80 -0.19 15.79 12.61
CA GLN A 80 -0.65 17.06 12.04
C GLN A 80 -2.17 17.10 11.87
N ILE A 81 -2.78 16.01 11.39
CA ILE A 81 -4.25 15.92 11.28
C ILE A 81 -4.89 16.00 12.67
N GLN A 82 -4.37 15.26 13.65
CA GLN A 82 -4.91 15.27 15.01
C GLN A 82 -4.80 16.66 15.66
N GLU A 83 -3.69 17.35 15.47
CA GLU A 83 -3.49 18.69 16.00
C GLU A 83 -4.43 19.71 15.34
N LYS A 84 -4.57 19.68 14.01
CA LYS A 84 -5.56 20.49 13.28
C LYS A 84 -6.98 20.22 13.78
N ASN A 85 -7.33 18.96 14.00
CA ASN A 85 -8.63 18.55 14.50
C ASN A 85 -8.89 19.05 15.92
N ARG A 86 -7.88 19.02 16.81
CA ARG A 86 -7.98 19.62 18.15
C ARG A 86 -8.25 21.11 18.08
N LEU A 87 -7.52 21.85 17.23
CA LEU A 87 -7.73 23.29 17.04
C LEU A 87 -9.16 23.60 16.55
N ILE A 88 -9.67 22.83 15.58
CA ILE A 88 -11.06 22.94 15.09
C ILE A 88 -12.05 22.71 16.23
N GLN A 89 -11.86 21.67 17.05
CA GLN A 89 -12.74 21.38 18.18
C GLN A 89 -12.70 22.51 19.23
N HIS A 90 -11.51 23.04 19.54
CA HIS A 90 -11.37 24.19 20.43
C HIS A 90 -12.09 25.44 19.89
N ALA A 91 -11.97 25.72 18.59
CA ALA A 91 -12.67 26.84 17.95
C ALA A 91 -14.20 26.67 18.02
N ARG A 92 -14.72 25.46 17.76
CA ARG A 92 -16.17 25.17 17.87
C ARG A 92 -16.68 25.34 19.29
N ARG A 93 -15.95 24.84 20.29
CA ARG A 93 -16.31 25.01 21.71
C ARG A 93 -16.29 26.48 22.13
N ALA A 94 -15.25 27.23 21.76
CA ALA A 94 -15.16 28.66 22.07
C ALA A 94 -16.33 29.44 21.45
N LEU A 95 -16.70 29.13 20.21
CA LEU A 95 -17.84 29.75 19.54
C LEU A 95 -19.17 29.42 20.24
N GLU A 96 -19.33 28.17 20.69
CA GLU A 96 -20.51 27.74 21.44
C GLU A 96 -20.64 28.51 22.76
N GLU A 97 -19.55 28.67 23.51
CA GLU A 97 -19.52 29.48 24.73
C GLU A 97 -19.81 30.97 24.47
N LEU A 98 -19.26 31.53 23.38
CA LEU A 98 -19.56 32.91 22.98
C LEU A 98 -21.04 33.10 22.63
N ASN A 99 -21.65 32.13 21.94
CA ASN A 99 -23.08 32.17 21.61
C ASN A 99 -23.97 32.07 22.86
N LYS A 100 -23.57 31.31 23.89
CA LYS A 100 -24.27 31.29 25.18
C LYS A 100 -24.28 32.69 25.83
N VAL A 101 -23.12 33.36 25.88
CA VAL A 101 -23.01 34.71 26.45
C VAL A 101 -23.81 35.73 25.62
N ARG A 102 -23.71 35.68 24.29
CA ARG A 102 -24.45 36.58 23.40
C ARG A 102 -25.95 36.39 23.50
N SER A 103 -26.42 35.14 23.63
CA SER A 103 -27.83 34.84 23.89
C SER A 103 -28.33 35.45 25.19
N VAL A 104 -27.52 35.45 26.26
CA VAL A 104 -27.87 36.12 27.53
C VAL A 104 -27.95 37.64 27.36
N LEU A 105 -27.12 38.20 26.48
CA LEU A 105 -27.11 39.63 26.14
C LEU A 105 -28.12 40.01 25.02
N GLU A 106 -28.97 39.08 24.59
CA GLU A 106 -29.89 39.23 23.44
C GLU A 106 -29.22 39.66 22.13
N LEU A 107 -27.91 39.41 21.99
CA LEU A 107 -27.14 39.64 20.77
C LEU A 107 -27.21 38.35 19.93
N GLY A 108 -27.61 38.44 18.65
CA GLY A 108 -27.81 37.26 17.79
C GLY A 108 -26.59 36.31 17.69
N ASN A 109 -26.81 35.07 17.25
CA ASN A 109 -25.78 34.01 17.22
C ASN A 109 -24.80 34.12 16.04
N LEU A 110 -23.56 33.70 16.28
CA LEU A 110 -22.56 33.46 15.24
C LEU A 110 -22.69 32.05 14.67
N SER A 111 -22.48 31.94 13.35
CA SER A 111 -22.62 30.70 12.60
C SER A 111 -21.40 29.79 12.76
N GLN A 112 -21.62 28.49 12.99
CA GLN A 112 -20.54 27.49 12.93
C GLN A 112 -20.09 27.16 11.50
N ARG A 113 -20.83 27.62 10.48
CA ARG A 113 -20.55 27.29 9.07
C ARG A 113 -19.19 27.79 8.57
N ASP A 114 -18.61 28.77 9.25
CA ASP A 114 -17.30 29.33 8.91
C ASP A 114 -16.13 28.53 9.52
N ILE A 115 -16.41 27.57 10.43
CA ILE A 115 -15.39 26.69 11.01
C ILE A 115 -15.28 25.42 10.15
N PRO A 116 -14.08 25.08 9.63
CA PRO A 116 -13.88 23.86 8.86
C PRO A 116 -14.32 22.60 9.60
N ASP A 117 -14.67 21.56 8.86
CA ASP A 117 -14.95 20.24 9.42
C ASP A 117 -13.66 19.50 9.82
N ILE A 118 -13.80 18.58 10.77
CA ILE A 118 -12.73 17.72 11.25
C ILE A 118 -12.32 16.78 10.10
N SER A 119 -11.01 16.62 9.89
CA SER A 119 -10.48 15.72 8.89
C SER A 119 -10.44 14.28 9.41
N THR A 120 -10.91 13.32 8.63
CA THR A 120 -10.84 11.89 8.98
C THR A 120 -9.39 11.42 8.99
N LEU A 121 -9.04 10.57 9.95
CA LEU A 121 -7.72 9.93 9.98
C LEU A 121 -7.62 8.85 8.90
N PRO A 122 -6.43 8.65 8.31
CA PRO A 122 -6.23 7.56 7.36
C PRO A 122 -6.34 6.20 8.06
N ASP A 123 -6.96 5.23 7.39
CA ASP A 123 -7.15 3.86 7.87
C ASP A 123 -6.29 2.85 7.10
N VAL A 124 -5.92 3.19 5.86
CA VAL A 124 -5.08 2.41 4.95
C VAL A 124 -3.92 3.29 4.44
N VAL A 125 -2.73 2.72 4.33
CA VAL A 125 -1.57 3.33 3.68
C VAL A 125 -1.22 2.56 2.41
N LEU A 126 -1.14 3.26 1.28
CA LEU A 126 -0.58 2.74 0.04
C LEU A 126 0.88 3.16 -0.05
N ILE A 127 1.79 2.20 -0.04
CA ILE A 127 3.23 2.43 -0.02
C ILE A 127 3.78 2.03 -1.37
N GLU A 128 4.14 3.01 -2.20
CA GLU A 128 4.88 2.77 -3.43
C GLU A 128 6.32 2.43 -3.06
N ALA A 129 6.70 1.17 -3.28
CA ALA A 129 8.03 0.72 -2.95
C ALA A 129 9.02 1.18 -4.03
N VAL A 130 9.80 2.23 -3.72
CA VAL A 130 10.74 2.85 -4.66
C VAL A 130 12.18 2.44 -4.37
N GLY A 131 12.99 2.31 -5.42
CA GLY A 131 14.38 1.84 -5.31
C GLY A 131 14.49 0.33 -5.09
N ILE A 132 13.37 -0.39 -5.11
CA ILE A 132 13.32 -1.85 -5.02
C ILE A 132 13.41 -2.41 -6.42
N ASN A 133 14.56 -2.12 -7.02
CA ASN A 133 15.05 -2.87 -8.15
C ASN A 133 15.52 -4.22 -7.60
N ASP A 134 15.05 -5.30 -8.22
CA ASP A 134 15.78 -6.58 -8.21
C ASP A 134 16.23 -7.07 -6.82
N GLY A 135 15.30 -7.17 -5.87
CA GLY A 135 15.56 -7.86 -4.60
C GLY A 135 16.39 -7.10 -3.55
N TYR A 136 16.88 -5.88 -3.84
CA TYR A 136 17.81 -5.19 -2.93
C TYR A 136 17.19 -4.74 -1.59
N LYS A 137 15.85 -4.67 -1.49
CA LYS A 137 15.09 -4.34 -0.26
C LYS A 137 13.75 -5.09 -0.15
N SER A 138 13.68 -6.28 -0.74
CA SER A 138 12.41 -7.02 -0.85
C SER A 138 11.93 -7.55 0.51
N ALA A 139 12.84 -7.87 1.43
CA ALA A 139 12.51 -8.28 2.79
C ALA A 139 11.90 -7.13 3.62
N GLU A 140 12.46 -5.94 3.53
CA GLU A 140 11.96 -4.73 4.17
C GLU A 140 10.56 -4.37 3.66
N CYS A 141 10.34 -4.56 2.35
CA CYS A 141 9.03 -4.45 1.73
C CYS A 141 8.00 -5.37 2.37
N ARG A 142 8.34 -6.65 2.52
CA ARG A 142 7.43 -7.59 3.14
C ARG A 142 7.16 -7.21 4.59
N ASN A 143 8.21 -6.90 5.35
CA ASN A 143 8.11 -6.56 6.76
C ASN A 143 7.19 -5.35 7.01
N LEU A 144 7.14 -4.42 6.07
CA LEU A 144 6.28 -3.25 6.13
C LEU A 144 4.82 -3.55 5.72
N ALA A 145 4.59 -4.61 4.95
CA ALA A 145 3.32 -4.90 4.29
C ALA A 145 2.38 -5.75 5.16
N ASP A 146 1.20 -5.24 5.47
CA ASP A 146 0.04 -6.09 5.79
C ASP A 146 -0.42 -6.83 4.51
N ILE A 147 -0.32 -6.17 3.35
CA ILE A 147 -0.63 -6.73 2.03
C ILE A 147 0.48 -6.33 1.06
N LEU A 148 1.15 -7.30 0.45
CA LEU A 148 2.19 -7.11 -0.57
C LEU A 148 1.60 -7.34 -1.97
N VAL A 149 1.52 -6.27 -2.75
CA VAL A 149 1.12 -6.30 -4.16
C VAL A 149 2.37 -6.21 -5.03
N SER A 150 2.65 -7.28 -5.77
CA SER A 150 3.79 -7.36 -6.69
C SER A 150 3.36 -7.06 -8.11
N VAL A 151 4.01 -6.09 -8.75
CA VAL A 151 3.67 -5.58 -10.07
C VAL A 151 4.79 -5.93 -11.05
N ILE A 152 4.47 -6.77 -12.03
CA ILE A 152 5.40 -7.23 -13.06
C ILE A 152 4.86 -6.97 -14.47
N PRO A 153 5.69 -6.55 -15.44
CA PRO A 153 5.25 -6.42 -16.82
C PRO A 153 5.07 -7.79 -17.47
N ALA A 154 4.13 -7.92 -18.41
CA ALA A 154 3.85 -9.16 -19.14
C ALA A 154 5.06 -9.65 -19.96
N GLY A 155 5.93 -8.74 -20.39
CA GLY A 155 7.18 -9.05 -21.09
C GLY A 155 8.37 -9.41 -20.18
N ILE A 156 8.16 -9.63 -18.88
CA ILE A 156 9.24 -10.05 -17.96
C ILE A 156 9.84 -11.39 -18.41
N LYS A 157 11.17 -11.53 -18.36
CA LYS A 157 11.84 -12.78 -18.75
C LYS A 157 11.48 -13.90 -17.77
N GLY A 158 11.24 -15.10 -18.30
CA GLY A 158 10.91 -16.28 -17.49
C GLY A 158 11.95 -16.62 -16.43
N GLU A 159 13.24 -16.37 -16.71
CA GLU A 159 14.34 -16.58 -15.76
C GLU A 159 14.14 -15.82 -14.45
N ILE A 160 13.58 -14.60 -14.50
CA ILE A 160 13.32 -13.77 -13.31
C ILE A 160 12.12 -14.32 -12.52
N ILE A 161 11.13 -14.87 -13.21
CA ILE A 161 9.99 -15.54 -12.57
C ILE A 161 10.43 -16.82 -11.86
N MET A 162 11.44 -17.50 -12.43
CA MET A 162 11.96 -18.76 -11.92
C MET A 162 13.09 -18.58 -10.89
N GLU A 163 13.52 -17.35 -10.63
CA GLU A 163 14.57 -17.05 -9.68
C GLU A 163 14.14 -17.43 -8.25
N GLN A 164 14.89 -18.35 -7.64
CA GLN A 164 14.61 -18.80 -6.27
C GLN A 164 14.94 -17.70 -5.27
N GLY A 165 14.05 -17.47 -4.29
CA GLY A 165 14.26 -16.46 -3.26
C GLY A 165 13.86 -15.05 -3.70
N SER A 166 13.10 -14.95 -4.80
CA SER A 166 12.48 -13.69 -5.20
C SER A 166 11.34 -13.36 -4.24
N ILE A 167 11.64 -12.74 -3.10
CA ILE A 167 10.66 -12.32 -2.08
C ILE A 167 9.47 -11.57 -2.72
N LEU A 168 9.74 -10.75 -3.73
CA LEU A 168 8.71 -10.01 -4.44
C LEU A 168 7.66 -10.88 -5.12
N LEU A 169 7.97 -12.11 -5.53
CA LEU A 169 7.00 -13.03 -6.11
C LEU A 169 6.63 -14.13 -5.12
N ASP A 170 7.60 -14.64 -4.35
CA ASP A 170 7.47 -15.71 -3.37
C ASP A 170 6.65 -15.29 -2.14
N GLU A 171 6.69 -14.03 -1.73
CA GLU A 171 5.95 -13.51 -0.57
C GLU A 171 4.81 -12.57 -0.96
N ALA A 172 4.61 -12.31 -2.27
CA ALA A 172 3.47 -11.52 -2.75
C ALA A 172 2.15 -12.12 -2.27
N ASP A 173 1.26 -11.26 -1.77
CA ASP A 173 -0.12 -11.61 -1.48
C ASP A 173 -0.98 -11.53 -2.74
N ILE A 174 -0.61 -10.61 -3.66
CA ILE A 174 -1.24 -10.40 -4.97
C ILE A 174 -0.17 -10.16 -6.03
N ILE A 175 -0.30 -10.80 -7.20
CA ILE A 175 0.56 -10.56 -8.36
C ILE A 175 -0.27 -9.87 -9.44
N VAL A 176 0.13 -8.67 -9.84
CA VAL A 176 -0.48 -7.90 -10.92
C VAL A 176 0.45 -7.96 -12.14
N VAL A 177 -0.09 -8.44 -13.26
CA VAL A 177 0.64 -8.50 -14.54
C VAL A 177 0.22 -7.33 -15.41
N THR A 178 1.11 -6.37 -15.63
CA THR A 178 0.86 -5.11 -16.36
C THR A 178 1.35 -5.17 -17.80
N LYS A 179 1.08 -4.13 -18.59
CA LYS A 179 1.54 -4.00 -20.00
C LYS A 179 1.09 -5.14 -20.92
N ILE A 180 -0.03 -5.78 -20.60
CA ILE A 180 -0.62 -6.86 -21.41
C ILE A 180 -1.15 -6.35 -22.76
N ASP A 181 -1.40 -5.05 -22.87
CA ASP A 181 -1.81 -4.32 -24.07
C ASP A 181 -0.61 -3.94 -24.97
N GLU A 182 0.56 -3.71 -24.38
CA GLU A 182 1.79 -3.37 -25.10
C GLU A 182 2.62 -4.61 -25.48
N THR A 183 2.40 -5.74 -24.81
CA THR A 183 3.17 -6.97 -24.99
C THR A 183 2.46 -7.94 -25.96
N PRO A 184 3.18 -8.58 -26.91
CA PRO A 184 2.60 -9.58 -27.80
C PRO A 184 1.79 -10.65 -27.05
N ARG A 185 0.62 -11.00 -27.58
CA ARG A 185 -0.37 -11.84 -26.88
C ARG A 185 0.18 -13.22 -26.51
N ASP A 186 1.01 -13.80 -27.35
CA ASP A 186 1.70 -15.07 -27.11
C ASP A 186 2.70 -14.99 -25.95
N VAL A 187 3.47 -13.90 -25.87
CA VAL A 187 4.39 -13.62 -24.75
C VAL A 187 3.61 -13.41 -23.46
N SER A 188 2.60 -12.53 -23.46
CA SER A 188 1.74 -12.27 -22.30
C SER A 188 1.09 -13.55 -21.77
N ASN A 189 0.53 -14.38 -22.66
CA ASN A 189 -0.08 -15.65 -22.28
C ASN A 189 0.94 -16.64 -21.70
N THR A 190 2.15 -16.67 -22.24
CA THR A 190 3.23 -17.55 -21.75
C THR A 190 3.65 -17.14 -20.36
N THR A 191 3.86 -15.84 -20.13
CA THR A 191 4.19 -15.27 -18.82
C THR A 191 3.12 -15.58 -17.78
N ILE A 192 1.84 -15.33 -18.09
CA ILE A 192 0.72 -15.60 -17.18
C ILE A 192 0.63 -17.08 -16.85
N LYS A 193 0.76 -17.98 -17.84
CA LYS A 193 0.75 -19.43 -17.62
C LYS A 193 1.93 -19.89 -16.75
N LEU A 194 3.12 -19.30 -16.93
CA LEU A 194 4.28 -19.61 -16.11
C LEU A 194 4.07 -19.19 -14.66
N LEU A 195 3.55 -17.98 -14.43
CA LEU A 195 3.19 -17.49 -13.10
C LEU A 195 2.13 -18.39 -12.45
N GLN A 196 1.08 -18.76 -13.18
CA GLN A 196 0.02 -19.65 -12.68
C GLN A 196 0.55 -21.04 -12.36
N ARG A 197 1.58 -21.52 -13.06
CA ARG A 197 2.22 -22.80 -12.78
C ARG A 197 3.04 -22.78 -11.48
N ILE A 198 3.80 -21.70 -11.25
CA ILE A 198 4.72 -21.58 -10.10
C ILE A 198 3.98 -21.09 -8.86
N TYR A 199 3.17 -20.04 -9.01
CA TYR A 199 2.46 -19.33 -7.95
C TYR A 199 0.96 -19.63 -7.94
N ARG A 200 0.58 -20.89 -8.20
CA ARG A 200 -0.82 -21.34 -8.38
C ARG A 200 -1.81 -20.98 -7.26
N HIS A 201 -1.29 -20.71 -6.07
CA HIS A 201 -2.08 -20.39 -4.87
C HIS A 201 -2.29 -18.89 -4.66
N LYS A 202 -1.71 -18.06 -5.53
CA LYS A 202 -1.77 -16.60 -5.44
C LYS A 202 -2.73 -16.04 -6.49
N PRO A 203 -3.47 -14.97 -6.18
CA PRO A 203 -4.23 -14.25 -7.18
C PRO A 203 -3.26 -13.58 -8.16
N ILE A 204 -3.34 -14.00 -9.42
CA ILE A 204 -2.56 -13.45 -10.54
C ILE A 204 -3.54 -12.72 -11.44
N ILE A 205 -3.43 -11.39 -11.49
CA ILE A 205 -4.41 -10.51 -12.12
C ILE A 205 -3.73 -9.75 -13.28
N PRO A 206 -4.00 -10.13 -14.53
CA PRO A 206 -3.59 -9.34 -15.69
C PRO A 206 -4.41 -8.04 -15.76
N ALA A 207 -3.75 -6.88 -15.80
CA ALA A 207 -4.40 -5.58 -15.76
C ALA A 207 -3.72 -4.55 -16.68
N VAL A 208 -4.51 -3.59 -17.16
CA VAL A 208 -4.02 -2.41 -17.89
C VAL A 208 -4.32 -1.18 -17.03
N ALA A 209 -3.42 -0.87 -16.10
CA ALA A 209 -3.62 0.20 -15.11
C ALA A 209 -3.84 1.58 -15.74
N THR A 210 -3.20 1.84 -16.89
CA THR A 210 -3.38 3.08 -17.66
C THR A 210 -4.82 3.25 -18.13
N GLN A 211 -5.51 2.16 -18.44
CA GLN A 211 -6.89 2.13 -18.92
C GLN A 211 -7.91 1.73 -17.84
N GLY A 212 -7.45 1.41 -16.62
CA GLY A 212 -8.31 0.91 -15.53
C GLY A 212 -8.83 -0.52 -15.73
N ILE A 213 -8.38 -1.24 -16.76
CA ILE A 213 -8.87 -2.58 -17.08
C ILE A 213 -8.42 -3.56 -16.00
N HIS A 214 -9.39 -4.30 -15.45
CA HIS A 214 -9.24 -5.30 -14.38
C HIS A 214 -8.71 -4.74 -13.06
N MET A 215 -8.63 -3.42 -12.87
CA MET A 215 -8.22 -2.82 -11.60
C MET A 215 -9.23 -3.09 -10.48
N GLU A 216 -10.53 -3.24 -10.81
CA GLU A 216 -11.54 -3.66 -9.83
C GLU A 216 -11.20 -5.04 -9.23
N LEU A 217 -10.68 -5.98 -10.02
CA LEU A 217 -10.29 -7.30 -9.50
C LEU A 217 -9.12 -7.19 -8.51
N VAL A 218 -8.17 -6.28 -8.78
CA VAL A 218 -7.06 -6.01 -7.85
C VAL A 218 -7.60 -5.38 -6.56
N LEU A 219 -8.53 -4.43 -6.68
CA LEU A 219 -9.18 -3.77 -5.55
C LEU A 219 -9.99 -4.75 -4.70
N GLU A 220 -10.78 -5.62 -5.33
CA GLU A 220 -11.57 -6.65 -4.65
C GLU A 220 -10.68 -7.57 -3.81
N GLU A 221 -9.57 -8.02 -4.37
CA GLU A 221 -8.64 -8.92 -3.69
C GLU A 221 -7.87 -8.24 -2.54
N VAL A 222 -7.61 -6.93 -2.68
CA VAL A 222 -7.10 -6.06 -1.61
C VAL A 222 -8.14 -5.91 -0.49
N VAL A 223 -9.37 -5.51 -0.82
CA VAL A 223 -10.46 -5.27 0.15
C VAL A 223 -10.81 -6.55 0.90
N LYS A 224 -10.84 -7.69 0.19
CA LYS A 224 -11.00 -9.00 0.79
C LYS A 224 -9.95 -9.25 1.89
N ARG A 225 -8.67 -9.01 1.60
CA ARG A 225 -7.58 -9.15 2.60
C ARG A 225 -7.62 -8.12 3.72
N LEU A 226 -8.10 -6.90 3.46
CA LEU A 226 -8.28 -5.90 4.51
C LEU A 226 -9.33 -6.35 5.54
N ASN A 227 -10.34 -7.10 5.07
CA ASN A 227 -11.47 -7.56 5.88
C ASN A 227 -11.29 -8.98 6.44
N GLU A 228 -10.30 -9.75 5.97
CA GLU A 228 -9.99 -11.07 6.50
C GLU A 228 -9.20 -10.94 7.83
N PRO A 229 -9.78 -11.36 8.97
CA PRO A 229 -9.02 -11.46 10.20
C PRO A 229 -8.07 -12.65 10.08
N VAL A 230 -6.80 -12.36 9.81
CA VAL A 230 -5.67 -13.20 10.22
C VAL A 230 -5.54 -14.55 9.48
N PHE A 231 -4.79 -14.57 8.38
CA PHE A 231 -4.11 -15.78 7.87
C PHE A 231 -2.83 -16.13 8.70
N LEU A 232 -2.77 -15.78 10.00
CA LEU A 232 -1.59 -16.03 10.88
C LEU A 232 -1.65 -17.38 11.64
N LEU A 233 -2.44 -18.37 11.22
CA LEU A 233 -2.48 -19.66 11.94
C LEU A 233 -1.99 -20.88 11.16
N ASP A 234 -1.75 -20.81 9.84
CA ASP A 234 -1.36 -22.02 9.08
C ASP A 234 0.12 -22.13 8.69
N ASN A 235 0.94 -21.07 8.86
CA ASN A 235 2.38 -21.14 8.56
C ASN A 235 3.29 -21.18 9.80
N ALA A 236 2.72 -21.22 11.01
CA ALA A 236 3.47 -21.38 12.25
C ALA A 236 3.45 -22.84 12.74
N GLN A 237 3.86 -23.79 11.89
CA GLN A 237 4.42 -25.03 12.41
C GLN A 237 5.95 -24.88 12.49
N PRO A 238 6.53 -24.68 13.69
CA PRO A 238 7.97 -24.79 13.83
C PRO A 238 8.36 -26.23 13.52
N GLN A 239 9.19 -26.42 12.49
CA GLN A 239 9.92 -27.66 12.29
C GLN A 239 10.64 -28.01 13.59
N ALA A 240 10.12 -29.00 14.31
CA ALA A 240 10.79 -29.59 15.44
C ALA A 240 12.12 -30.15 14.92
N LYS A 241 13.21 -29.43 15.18
CA LYS A 241 14.57 -29.96 15.06
C LYS A 241 14.64 -31.19 15.95
N VAL A 242 14.65 -32.36 15.34
CA VAL A 242 15.03 -33.61 15.98
C VAL A 242 16.49 -33.46 16.39
N VAL A 243 16.71 -33.14 17.67
CA VAL A 243 18.03 -33.24 18.30
C VAL A 243 18.30 -34.73 18.47
N ILE A 244 19.11 -35.30 17.57
CA ILE A 244 19.66 -36.63 17.78
C ILE A 244 20.71 -36.50 18.88
N SER A 245 20.34 -36.90 20.10
CA SER A 245 21.28 -37.16 21.17
C SER A 245 22.18 -38.32 20.76
N LYS A 246 23.47 -38.06 20.55
CA LYS A 246 24.49 -39.11 20.49
C LYS A 246 24.59 -39.76 21.87
N GLU A 247 23.99 -40.93 22.01
CA GLU A 247 24.30 -41.82 23.12
C GLU A 247 25.71 -42.38 22.97
N LYS A 248 26.38 -42.47 24.12
CA LYS A 248 27.71 -43.04 24.32
C LYS A 248 27.72 -44.52 23.94
N GLY A 249 28.76 -44.93 23.22
CA GLY A 249 29.11 -46.34 23.03
C GLY A 249 30.61 -46.52 23.22
N THR A 250 31.02 -46.80 24.45
CA THR A 250 32.24 -47.54 24.77
C THR A 250 32.05 -49.01 24.40
N VAL A 251 32.92 -49.54 23.55
CA VAL A 251 33.66 -50.80 23.79
C VAL A 251 35.04 -50.61 23.18
#